data_AF-A0A7C5T4L4-F1
#
_entry.id   AF-A0A7C5T4L4-F1
#
_cell.length_a   1.000
_cell.length_b   1.000
_cell.length_c   1.000
_cell.angle_alpha   90.00
_cell.angle_beta   90.00
_cell.angle_gamma   90.00
#
_symmetry.space_group_name_H-M   'P 1'
#
loop_
_entity.id
_entity.type
_entity.pdbx_description
1 polymer ?
#
loop_
_entity_poly.entity_id
_entity_poly.type
_entity_poly.pdbx_seq_one_letter_code
_entity_poly.pdbx_strand_id
1 'polypeptide(L)'
;MRIPYLKTAAVALLALLVVAASVASAQALTVETDKKHYIPGETVVVLGTAPAGSWVGISIVNPVGKEVFLTVTLKNTDIVERTMTVIVVV
;
A
#
# COMPACT_ATOMS: atom_id res chain seq x y z
N MET A 1 49.07 -2.76 -25.97
CA MET A 1 48.77 -2.43 -24.55
C MET A 1 47.26 -2.47 -24.36
N ARG A 2 46.70 -3.60 -23.91
CA ARG A 2 45.25 -3.72 -23.62
C ARG A 2 45.03 -3.08 -22.25
N ILE A 3 44.14 -2.09 -22.14
CA ILE A 3 43.80 -1.43 -20.87
C ILE A 3 42.63 -2.20 -20.25
N PRO A 4 42.86 -3.20 -19.36
CA PRO A 4 41.79 -4.06 -18.83
C PRO A 4 40.82 -3.30 -17.93
N TYR A 5 41.27 -2.18 -17.35
CA TYR A 5 40.53 -1.40 -16.37
C TYR A 5 39.31 -0.66 -16.92
N LEU A 6 39.28 -0.38 -18.24
CA LEU A 6 38.14 0.32 -18.86
C LEU A 6 36.89 -0.56 -18.86
N LYS A 7 37.05 -1.86 -19.06
CA LYS A 7 35.95 -2.82 -19.05
C LYS A 7 35.43 -3.07 -17.64
N THR A 8 36.33 -3.17 -16.65
CA THR A 8 35.94 -3.34 -15.25
C THR A 8 35.28 -2.07 -14.69
N ALA A 9 35.76 -0.89 -15.07
CA ALA A 9 35.14 0.38 -14.70
C ALA A 9 33.74 0.52 -15.29
N ALA A 10 33.54 0.11 -16.55
CA ALA A 10 32.23 0.13 -17.19
C ALA A 10 31.23 -0.81 -16.48
N VAL A 11 31.66 -2.01 -16.09
CA VAL A 11 30.81 -2.96 -15.35
C VAL A 11 30.48 -2.43 -13.95
N ALA A 12 31.45 -1.84 -13.24
CA ALA A 12 31.23 -1.23 -11.94
C ALA A 12 30.25 -0.05 -12.02
N LEU A 13 30.37 0.78 -13.06
CA LEU A 13 29.45 1.89 -13.32
C LEU A 13 28.03 1.39 -13.66
N LEU A 14 27.92 0.34 -14.48
CA LEU A 14 26.62 -0.25 -14.78
C LEU A 14 25.94 -0.83 -13.53
N ALA A 15 26.71 -1.56 -12.71
CA ALA A 15 26.20 -2.12 -11.46
C ALA A 15 25.74 -1.02 -10.49
N LEU A 16 26.49 0.07 -10.39
CA LEU A 16 26.12 1.22 -9.57
C LEU A 16 24.85 1.92 -10.07
N LEU A 17 24.68 2.05 -11.39
CA LEU A 17 23.47 2.63 -12.00
C LEU A 17 22.23 1.77 -11.76
N VAL A 18 22.36 0.43 -11.80
CA VAL A 18 21.26 -0.49 -11.51
C VAL A 18 20.81 -0.38 -10.04
N VAL A 19 21.75 -0.25 -9.10
CA VAL A 19 21.42 -0.07 -7.68
C VAL A 19 20.79 1.31 -7.41
N ALA A 20 21.27 2.37 -8.08
CA ALA A 20 20.67 3.70 -7.94
C ALA A 20 19.25 3.79 -8.52
N ALA A 21 18.89 2.92 -9.47
CA ALA A 21 17.57 2.92 -10.12
C ALA A 21 16.47 2.24 -9.27
N SER A 22 16.80 1.55 -8.17
CA SER A 22 15.79 0.99 -7.27
C SER A 22 15.22 2.07 -6.35
N VAL A 23 14.51 3.03 -6.93
CA VAL A 23 13.65 3.94 -6.17
C VAL A 23 12.38 3.19 -5.80
N ALA A 24 12.28 2.79 -4.53
CA ALA A 24 11.02 2.33 -3.96
C ALA A 24 10.01 3.48 -4.05
N SER A 25 9.10 3.43 -5.02
CA SER A 25 7.99 4.38 -5.09
C SER A 25 7.00 4.01 -4.01
N ALA A 26 6.80 4.91 -3.04
CA ALA A 26 5.72 4.78 -2.08
C ALA A 26 4.40 4.85 -2.87
N GLN A 27 3.72 3.70 -2.98
CA GLN A 27 2.40 3.64 -3.58
C GLN A 27 1.46 4.53 -2.76
N ALA A 28 0.84 5.52 -3.40
CA ALA A 28 -0.10 6.41 -2.74
C ALA A 28 -1.35 5.61 -2.33
N LEU A 29 -1.51 5.39 -1.03
CA LEU A 29 -2.70 4.83 -0.41
C LEU A 29 -3.34 5.93 0.43
N THR A 30 -4.61 6.24 0.19
CA THR A 30 -5.40 7.09 1.09
C THR A 30 -6.39 6.25 1.86
N VAL A 31 -6.65 6.64 3.11
CA VAL A 31 -7.66 6.01 3.96
C VAL A 31 -8.36 7.10 4.75
N GLU A 32 -9.67 7.16 4.61
CA GLU A 32 -10.54 8.08 5.35
C GLU A 32 -11.76 7.32 5.86
N THR A 33 -12.39 7.89 6.90
CA THR A 33 -13.62 7.36 7.49
C THR A 33 -14.70 8.42 7.42
N ASP A 34 -15.97 8.02 7.41
CA ASP A 34 -17.09 8.96 7.35
C ASP A 34 -17.22 9.83 8.62
N LYS A 35 -16.80 9.29 9.77
CA LYS A 35 -16.82 9.99 11.07
C LYS A 35 -15.56 9.75 11.88
N LYS A 36 -15.25 10.68 12.78
CA LYS A 36 -14.14 10.55 13.74
C LYS A 36 -14.46 9.68 14.97
N HIS A 37 -15.74 9.50 15.30
CA HIS A 37 -16.19 8.76 16.48
C HIS A 37 -17.44 7.95 16.12
N TYR A 38 -17.55 6.77 16.71
CA TYR A 38 -18.66 5.84 16.53
C TYR A 38 -19.12 5.33 17.89
N ILE A 39 -20.42 5.00 17.99
CA ILE A 39 -20.98 4.26 19.13
C ILE A 39 -21.17 2.78 18.78
N PRO A 40 -21.24 1.88 19.77
CA PRO A 40 -21.49 0.45 19.53
C PRO A 40 -22.72 0.21 18.64
N GLY A 41 -22.56 -0.65 17.64
CA GLY A 41 -23.62 -1.01 16.69
C GLY A 41 -23.74 -0.07 15.48
N GLU A 42 -22.99 1.04 15.45
CA GLU A 42 -22.86 1.85 14.23
C GLU A 42 -21.99 1.15 13.17
N THR A 43 -22.26 1.51 11.91
CA THR A 43 -21.46 1.07 10.78
C THR A 43 -20.35 2.09 10.51
N VAL A 44 -19.12 1.60 10.35
CA VAL A 44 -17.97 2.40 9.92
C VAL A 44 -17.85 2.30 8.41
N VAL A 45 -17.78 3.43 7.71
CA VAL A 45 -17.54 3.47 6.28
C VAL A 45 -16.11 3.91 6.03
N VAL A 46 -15.31 3.04 5.40
CA VAL A 46 -13.92 3.32 5.06
C VAL A 46 -13.80 3.59 3.56
N LEU A 47 -13.21 4.72 3.20
CA LEU A 47 -12.96 5.17 1.84
C LEU A 47 -11.46 5.31 1.61
N GLY A 48 -11.02 5.11 0.38
CA GLY A 48 -9.60 5.19 0.05
C GLY A 48 -9.29 4.98 -1.42
N THR A 49 -8.14 5.49 -1.85
CA THR A 49 -7.59 5.28 -3.19
C THR A 49 -6.31 4.49 -3.09
N ALA A 50 -6.09 3.58 -4.04
CA ALA A 50 -4.88 2.79 -4.17
C ALA A 50 -4.57 2.59 -5.66
N PRO A 51 -3.32 2.29 -6.04
CA PRO A 51 -2.98 2.03 -7.43
C PRO A 51 -3.81 0.88 -8.02
N ALA A 52 -4.17 1.00 -9.30
CA ALA A 52 -4.84 -0.07 -10.02
C ALA A 52 -3.99 -1.35 -10.04
N GLY A 53 -4.65 -2.50 -9.88
CA GLY A 53 -3.98 -3.80 -9.80
C GLY A 53 -3.24 -4.07 -8.50
N SER A 54 -3.28 -3.15 -7.52
CA SER A 54 -2.68 -3.39 -6.20
C SER A 54 -3.58 -4.22 -5.29
N TRP A 55 -2.94 -5.01 -4.44
CA TRP A 55 -3.60 -5.68 -3.32
C TRP A 55 -3.74 -4.68 -2.18
N VAL A 56 -4.96 -4.51 -1.68
CA VAL A 56 -5.24 -3.65 -0.53
C VAL A 56 -5.70 -4.52 0.63
N GLY A 57 -4.95 -4.47 1.74
CA GLY A 57 -5.33 -5.06 3.01
C GLY A 57 -5.90 -4.00 3.96
N ILE A 58 -7.04 -4.28 4.59
CA ILE A 58 -7.63 -3.41 5.61
C ILE A 58 -7.72 -4.22 6.89
N SER A 59 -7.03 -3.75 7.94
CA SER A 59 -7.04 -4.32 9.28
C SER A 59 -7.64 -3.32 10.26
N ILE A 60 -8.58 -3.77 11.08
CA ILE A 60 -9.15 -3.00 12.18
C ILE A 60 -8.57 -3.54 13.47
N VAL A 61 -7.97 -2.65 14.24
CA VAL A 61 -7.26 -2.97 15.48
C VAL A 61 -7.95 -2.26 16.62
N ASN A 62 -8.19 -2.98 17.71
CA ASN A 62 -8.73 -2.38 18.92
C ASN A 62 -7.65 -1.57 19.68
N PRO A 63 -8.02 -0.78 20.70
CA PRO A 63 -7.04 0.02 21.46
C PRO A 63 -5.97 -0.80 22.20
N VAL A 64 -6.19 -2.10 22.39
CA VAL A 64 -5.22 -3.03 23.02
C VAL A 64 -4.25 -3.61 21.97
N GLY A 65 -4.39 -3.23 20.70
CA GLY A 65 -3.52 -3.70 19.62
C GLY A 65 -3.94 -5.06 19.02
N LYS A 66 -5.10 -5.59 19.40
CA LYS A 66 -5.63 -6.85 18.84
C LYS A 66 -6.44 -6.56 17.57
N GLU A 67 -6.12 -7.28 16.50
CA GLU A 67 -6.91 -7.28 15.27
C GLU A 67 -8.31 -7.86 15.53
N VAL A 68 -9.34 -7.10 15.16
CA VAL A 68 -10.75 -7.49 15.28
C VAL A 68 -11.39 -7.78 13.92
N PHE A 69 -10.77 -7.32 12.83
CA PHE A 69 -11.22 -7.56 11.47
C PHE A 69 -10.06 -7.44 10.48
N LEU A 70 -10.02 -8.32 9.48
CA LEU A 70 -9.08 -8.26 8.36
C LEU A 70 -9.81 -8.60 7.07
N THR A 71 -9.59 -7.78 6.04
CA THR A 71 -9.96 -8.11 4.67
C THR A 71 -8.80 -7.82 3.72
N VAL A 72 -8.73 -8.56 2.63
CA VAL A 72 -7.76 -8.32 1.55
C VAL A 72 -8.53 -8.36 0.23
N THR A 73 -8.37 -7.33 -0.59
CA THR A 73 -9.10 -7.20 -1.86
C THR A 73 -8.17 -6.68 -2.95
N LEU A 74 -8.35 -7.21 -4.17
CA LEU A 74 -7.73 -6.69 -5.39
C LEU A 74 -8.48 -5.45 -5.87
N LYS A 75 -7.77 -4.34 -6.07
CA LYS A 75 -8.31 -3.22 -6.84
C LYS A 75 -8.21 -3.53 -8.33
N ASN A 76 -9.30 -4.07 -8.91
CA ASN A 76 -9.42 -4.11 -10.37
C ASN A 76 -9.56 -2.67 -10.89
N THR A 77 -8.90 -2.37 -12.00
CA THR A 77 -8.59 -1.04 -12.56
C THR A 77 -9.79 -0.10 -12.82
N ASP A 78 -11.03 -0.52 -12.55
CA ASP A 78 -12.27 0.17 -12.93
C ASP A 78 -13.29 0.37 -11.78
N ILE A 79 -12.84 0.69 -10.55
CA ILE A 79 -13.81 1.01 -9.47
C ILE A 79 -13.33 2.19 -8.62
N VAL A 80 -13.66 3.39 -9.13
CA VAL A 80 -13.93 4.58 -8.33
C VAL A 80 -14.99 4.17 -7.30
N GLU A 81 -14.67 4.34 -6.02
CA GLU A 81 -15.60 4.21 -4.89
C GLU A 81 -16.25 2.82 -4.69
N ARG A 82 -15.62 1.99 -3.85
CA ARG A 82 -16.35 0.87 -3.22
C ARG A 82 -16.72 1.30 -1.81
N THR A 83 -17.99 1.57 -1.57
CA THR A 83 -18.58 1.60 -0.23
C THR A 83 -18.40 0.21 0.38
N MET A 84 -17.45 0.06 1.29
CA MET A 84 -17.31 -1.18 2.05
C MET A 84 -17.99 -0.99 3.40
N THR A 85 -19.15 -1.64 3.57
CA THR A 85 -19.91 -1.67 4.81
C THR A 85 -19.14 -2.51 5.84
N VAL A 86 -18.62 -1.87 6.88
CA VAL A 86 -18.06 -2.59 8.03
C VAL A 86 -18.96 -2.37 9.24
N ILE A 87 -19.65 -3.43 9.66
CA ILE A 87 -20.40 -3.42 10.91
C ILE A 87 -19.39 -3.68 12.03
N VAL A 88 -19.03 -2.63 12.77
CA VAL A 88 -18.20 -2.78 13.97
C VAL A 88 -19.15 -2.99 15.14
N VAL A 89 -19.28 -4.24 15.58
CA VAL A 89 -19.89 -4.55 16.87
C VAL A 89 -18.82 -4.27 17.92
N VAL A 90 -18.90 -3.11 18.56
CA VAL A 90 -18.10 -2.78 19.76
C VAL A 90 -18.63 -3.59 20.94
#